data_AF-A0A6V8NPN4-F1
#
_entry.id   AF-A0A6V8NPN4-F1
#
_cell.length_a   1.000
_cell.length_b   1.000
_cell.length_c   1.000
_cell.angle_alpha   90.00
_cell.angle_beta   90.00
_cell.angle_gamma   90.00
#
_symmetry.space_group_name_H-M   'P 1'
#
loop_
_entity.id
_entity.type
_entity.pdbx_description
1 polymer ?
#
loop_
_entity_poly.entity_id
_entity_poly.type
_entity_poly.pdbx_seq_one_letter_code
_entity_poly.pdbx_strand_id
1 'polypeptide(L)'
;MMANGGKHIYCVIKTDEVRNFGSIGIGGQGDEVCTVPHRDIAAVVSDSPVISYSSLNKEDLIRQLAAHQSVVEQVMKDYTVLPIKFGTIARDVENVKEILKKAYTDFKSALEKMDNKVELDVVALWSDLNSTLQEIGEKKEIKEFKQEIMRKPTDQTYEDRINLGKMVKSVLDEKRNRCATEILEVLKEEAEDFRSHPLMDDSMIMNTAFLINRSKEKEFEQKVNQLNEKYREKIDFRIVGSLPPYSFSTMEVRTVEFEAVDAARKALGLDDEATMFEIKEAYRDLTHKCHPDENPDDIHAMEQFKRVSEAYKMLTYYCQHYKYSFREADVKNFVMVKVLELPESEG
;
A
#
# COMPACT_ATOMS: atom_id res chain seq x y z
N MET A 1 30.50 0.96 24.08
CA MET A 1 30.22 0.70 22.64
C MET A 1 28.78 0.23 22.55
N MET A 2 27.84 1.11 22.20
CA MET A 2 26.44 0.73 22.03
C MET A 2 26.21 0.39 20.56
N ALA A 3 26.49 -0.86 20.19
CA ALA A 3 26.10 -1.41 18.90
C ALA A 3 24.89 -2.31 19.15
N ASN A 4 23.69 -1.76 18.98
CA ASN A 4 22.43 -2.53 18.91
C ASN A 4 21.33 -1.69 18.23
N GLY A 5 21.70 -0.97 17.16
CA GLY A 5 20.77 -0.29 16.26
C GLY A 5 20.71 -1.04 14.92
N GLY A 6 19.53 -1.09 14.30
CA GLY A 6 19.38 -1.60 12.94
C GLY A 6 19.70 -0.53 11.89
N LYS A 7 19.67 -0.91 10.63
CA LYS A 7 19.78 0.00 9.47
C LYS A 7 18.40 0.25 8.89
N HIS A 8 17.88 1.47 9.04
CA HIS A 8 16.64 1.86 8.34
C HIS A 8 16.95 1.99 6.85
N ILE A 9 16.15 1.35 5.99
CA ILE A 9 16.30 1.43 4.54
C ILE A 9 15.24 2.37 3.97
N TYR A 10 15.68 3.45 3.32
CA TYR A 10 14.80 4.50 2.79
C TYR A 10 14.37 4.23 1.35
N CYS A 11 15.35 3.98 0.49
CA CYS A 11 15.15 3.76 -0.94
C CYS A 11 16.35 2.99 -1.52
N VAL A 12 16.21 2.52 -2.76
CA VAL A 12 17.30 1.97 -3.57
C VAL A 12 17.55 2.92 -4.75
N ILE A 13 18.81 3.12 -5.10
CA ILE A 13 19.25 4.00 -6.20
C ILE A 13 20.30 3.29 -7.06
N LYS A 14 20.55 3.81 -8.27
CA LYS A 14 21.59 3.32 -9.18
C LYS A 14 22.93 4.03 -8.88
N THR A 15 23.81 3.35 -8.17
CA THR A 15 25.18 3.79 -7.87
C THR A 15 25.98 2.61 -7.32
N ASP A 16 27.28 2.58 -7.60
CA ASP A 16 28.26 1.66 -6.99
C ASP A 16 29.12 2.34 -5.91
N GLU A 17 28.98 3.66 -5.76
CA GLU A 17 29.73 4.49 -4.81
C GLU A 17 29.07 4.55 -3.42
N VAL A 18 29.92 4.65 -2.40
CA VAL A 18 29.52 5.10 -1.07
C VAL A 18 29.36 6.62 -1.09
N ARG A 19 28.17 7.11 -0.76
CA ARG A 19 27.84 8.53 -0.64
C ARG A 19 27.20 8.82 0.70
N ASN A 20 27.39 10.05 1.18
CA ASN A 20 26.79 10.57 2.41
C ASN A 20 25.87 11.73 2.02
N PHE A 21 24.62 11.69 2.48
CA PHE A 21 23.57 12.69 2.24
C PHE A 21 23.36 13.63 3.43
N GLY A 22 24.22 13.54 4.44
CA GLY A 22 24.22 14.35 5.65
C GLY A 22 23.46 13.71 6.81
N SER A 23 23.44 14.44 7.92
CA SER A 23 22.80 14.10 9.19
C SER A 23 21.28 14.35 9.16
N ILE A 24 20.59 13.68 8.23
CA ILE A 24 19.15 13.83 7.99
C ILE A 24 18.37 12.55 8.33
N GLY A 25 19.01 11.60 9.03
CA GLY A 25 18.41 10.33 9.40
C GLY A 25 17.19 10.45 10.31
N ILE A 26 16.33 9.43 10.20
CA ILE A 26 15.14 9.22 11.02
C ILE A 26 15.50 9.05 12.50
N GLY A 27 14.57 9.39 13.41
CA GLY A 27 14.77 9.25 14.86
C GLY A 27 15.30 10.51 15.56
N GLY A 28 15.58 11.59 14.83
CA GLY A 28 15.90 12.90 15.41
C GLY A 28 17.26 12.99 16.10
N GLN A 29 18.11 11.96 15.96
CA GLN A 29 19.47 11.92 16.52
C GLN A 29 20.53 12.52 15.57
N GLY A 30 20.12 12.92 14.36
CA GLY A 30 21.05 13.44 13.35
C GLY A 30 21.93 12.35 12.74
N ASP A 31 21.43 11.12 12.66
CA ASP A 31 22.16 10.00 12.07
C ASP A 31 22.50 10.29 10.61
N GLU A 32 23.71 9.91 10.21
CA GLU A 32 24.16 10.07 8.83
C GLU A 32 23.39 9.13 7.91
N VAL A 33 22.90 9.68 6.81
CA VAL A 33 22.32 8.90 5.73
C VAL A 33 23.40 8.61 4.70
N CYS A 34 23.65 7.32 4.43
CA CYS A 34 24.68 6.90 3.48
C CYS A 34 24.21 5.75 2.58
N THR A 35 24.96 5.48 1.53
CA THR A 35 24.70 4.34 0.63
C THR A 35 25.45 3.08 1.05
N VAL A 36 24.79 1.93 0.92
CA VAL A 36 25.40 0.60 0.98
C VAL A 36 25.33 -0.02 -0.42
N PRO A 37 26.44 -0.03 -1.19
CA PRO A 37 26.43 -0.48 -2.57
C PRO A 37 26.48 -2.01 -2.71
N HIS A 38 25.85 -2.50 -3.78
CA HIS A 38 25.96 -3.85 -4.31
C HIS A 38 25.89 -3.81 -5.84
N ARG A 39 27.04 -4.02 -6.50
CA ARG A 39 27.17 -3.83 -7.97
C ARG A 39 26.81 -2.39 -8.34
N ASP A 40 25.93 -2.20 -9.30
CA ASP A 40 25.46 -0.91 -9.84
C ASP A 40 24.23 -0.33 -9.13
N ILE A 41 23.82 -0.90 -7.99
CA ILE A 41 22.74 -0.36 -7.14
C ILE A 41 23.20 -0.19 -5.70
N ALA A 42 22.57 0.72 -4.96
CA ALA A 42 22.82 0.89 -3.54
C ALA A 42 21.53 1.15 -2.76
N ALA A 43 21.46 0.63 -1.54
CA ALA A 43 20.44 1.01 -0.57
C ALA A 43 20.87 2.29 0.14
N VAL A 44 19.97 3.24 0.28
CA VAL A 44 20.15 4.42 1.14
C VAL A 44 19.69 4.05 2.54
N VAL A 45 20.58 4.21 3.52
CA VAL A 45 20.34 3.78 4.90
C VAL A 45 20.84 4.80 5.91
N SER A 46 20.35 4.70 7.14
CA SER A 46 20.94 5.34 8.32
C SER A 46 20.92 4.35 9.48
N ASP A 47 21.69 4.64 10.52
CA ASP A 47 21.44 4.02 11.81
C ASP A 47 20.03 4.37 12.30
N SER A 48 19.40 3.42 12.98
CA SER A 48 18.11 3.61 13.59
C SER A 48 17.95 2.66 14.79
N PRO A 49 17.46 3.14 15.94
CA PRO A 49 17.05 2.25 17.00
C PRO A 49 15.97 1.29 16.48
N VAL A 50 15.99 0.04 16.93
CA VAL A 50 14.93 -0.93 16.61
C VAL A 50 13.67 -0.51 17.36
N ILE A 51 12.88 0.38 16.76
CA ILE A 51 11.61 0.87 17.30
C ILE A 51 10.47 0.15 16.60
N SER A 52 9.51 -0.34 17.39
CA SER A 52 8.22 -0.77 16.86
C SER A 52 7.38 0.46 16.51
N TYR A 53 7.34 0.85 15.24
CA TYR A 53 6.56 2.03 14.82
C TYR A 53 5.06 1.91 15.15
N SER A 54 4.54 0.69 15.30
CA SER A 54 3.15 0.42 15.70
C SER A 54 2.83 0.83 17.14
N SER A 55 3.82 0.99 18.01
CA SER A 55 3.63 1.41 19.40
C SER A 55 3.81 2.92 19.60
N LEU A 56 4.13 3.67 18.54
CA LEU A 56 4.26 5.12 18.62
C LEU A 56 2.89 5.80 18.68
N ASN A 57 2.83 6.93 19.37
CA ASN A 57 1.67 7.80 19.26
C ASN A 57 1.61 8.43 17.85
N LYS A 58 0.45 8.97 17.51
CA LYS A 58 0.19 9.53 16.17
C LYS A 58 1.15 10.66 15.80
N GLU A 59 1.51 11.53 16.74
CA GLU A 59 2.39 12.67 16.47
C GLU A 59 3.82 12.22 16.15
N ASP A 60 4.36 11.30 16.94
CA ASP A 60 5.67 10.72 16.69
C ASP A 60 5.72 9.96 15.37
N LEU A 61 4.69 9.18 15.06
CA LEU A 61 4.61 8.47 13.78
C LEU A 61 4.62 9.43 12.59
N ILE A 62 3.85 10.53 12.65
CA ILE A 62 3.85 11.56 11.60
C ILE A 62 5.23 12.20 11.46
N ARG A 63 5.91 12.51 12.57
CA ARG A 63 7.28 13.03 12.54
C ARG A 63 8.25 12.07 11.86
N GLN A 64 8.17 10.78 12.19
CA GLN A 64 9.04 9.77 11.59
C GLN A 64 8.77 9.56 10.09
N LEU A 65 7.48 9.56 9.68
CA LEU A 65 7.09 9.49 8.27
C LEU A 65 7.62 10.69 7.46
N ALA A 66 7.46 11.90 8.00
CA ALA A 66 7.97 13.12 7.37
C ALA A 66 9.50 13.10 7.24
N ALA A 67 10.22 12.63 8.26
CA ALA A 67 11.67 12.49 8.20
C ALA A 67 12.09 11.48 7.12
N HIS A 68 11.45 10.31 7.07
CA HIS A 68 11.70 9.32 6.01
C HIS A 68 11.47 9.89 4.61
N GLN A 69 10.33 10.56 4.41
CA GLN A 69 10.01 11.19 3.12
C GLN A 69 11.06 12.24 2.73
N SER A 70 11.47 13.09 3.67
CA SER A 70 12.47 14.12 3.41
C SER A 70 13.83 13.54 2.96
N VAL A 71 14.25 12.41 3.52
CA VAL A 71 15.46 11.70 3.07
C VAL A 71 15.31 11.23 1.63
N VAL A 72 14.20 10.57 1.28
CA VAL A 72 13.97 10.06 -0.08
C VAL A 72 13.92 11.21 -1.09
N GLU A 73 13.24 12.31 -0.77
CA GLU A 73 13.18 13.52 -1.60
C GLU A 73 14.57 14.16 -1.79
N GLN A 74 15.38 14.20 -0.73
CA GLN A 74 16.74 14.74 -0.83
C GLN A 74 17.61 13.90 -1.78
N VAL A 75 17.49 12.57 -1.74
CA VAL A 75 18.20 11.68 -2.67
C VAL A 75 17.66 11.82 -4.10
N MET A 76 16.35 11.98 -4.25
CA MET A 76 15.67 12.08 -5.55
C MET A 76 16.10 13.28 -6.39
N LYS A 77 16.68 14.32 -5.76
CA LYS A 77 17.25 15.47 -6.47
C LYS A 77 18.32 15.04 -7.47
N ASP A 78 19.15 14.08 -7.08
CA ASP A 78 20.31 13.64 -7.86
C ASP A 78 20.12 12.25 -8.49
N TYR A 79 19.13 11.47 -8.03
CA TYR A 79 18.92 10.08 -8.42
C TYR A 79 17.48 9.74 -8.79
N THR A 80 17.32 8.77 -9.69
CA THR A 80 16.10 7.96 -9.73
C THR A 80 16.03 7.13 -8.45
N VAL A 81 14.98 7.32 -7.67
CA VAL A 81 14.75 6.59 -6.42
C VAL A 81 13.70 5.51 -6.59
N LEU A 82 13.95 4.36 -5.99
CA LEU A 82 12.96 3.31 -5.77
C LEU A 82 12.61 3.29 -4.28
N PRO A 83 11.46 3.86 -3.86
CA PRO A 83 11.09 3.92 -2.45
C PRO A 83 11.00 2.54 -1.81
N ILE A 84 11.53 2.41 -0.59
CA ILE A 84 11.29 1.26 0.28
C ILE A 84 10.19 1.62 1.27
N LYS A 85 9.32 0.65 1.58
CA LYS A 85 8.26 0.83 2.58
C LYS A 85 8.83 1.33 3.90
N PHE A 86 8.22 2.40 4.43
CA PHE A 86 8.56 2.95 5.73
C PHE A 86 8.60 1.87 6.81
N GLY A 87 9.62 1.96 7.68
CA GLY A 87 9.82 1.04 8.79
C GLY A 87 10.56 -0.25 8.40
N THR A 88 11.11 -0.33 7.18
CA THR A 88 12.01 -1.40 6.80
C THR A 88 13.36 -1.22 7.50
N ILE A 89 13.68 -2.11 8.44
CA ILE A 89 14.92 -2.10 9.21
C ILE A 89 15.67 -3.42 8.96
N ALA A 90 16.91 -3.33 8.49
CA ALA A 90 17.84 -4.46 8.44
C ALA A 90 18.64 -4.54 9.75
N ARG A 91 19.11 -5.73 10.12
CA ARG A 91 19.87 -5.91 11.39
C ARG A 91 21.23 -5.19 11.38
N ASP A 92 21.88 -5.14 10.22
CA ASP A 92 23.23 -4.58 10.04
C ASP A 92 23.50 -4.32 8.54
N VAL A 93 24.67 -3.77 8.22
CA VAL A 93 25.11 -3.48 6.84
C VAL A 93 25.24 -4.75 5.99
N GLU A 94 25.62 -5.88 6.59
CA GLU A 94 25.81 -7.12 5.84
C GLU A 94 24.46 -7.69 5.40
N ASN A 95 23.45 -7.59 6.25
CA ASN A 95 22.08 -7.95 5.91
C ASN A 95 21.50 -7.03 4.81
N VAL A 96 21.82 -5.73 4.82
CA VAL A 96 21.48 -4.84 3.69
C VAL A 96 22.09 -5.34 2.37
N LYS A 97 23.37 -5.74 2.38
CA LYS A 97 24.02 -6.32 1.20
C LYS A 97 23.39 -7.64 0.76
N GLU A 98 23.00 -8.51 1.70
CA GLU A 98 22.30 -9.75 1.38
C GLU A 98 20.94 -9.50 0.73
N ILE A 99 20.17 -8.52 1.24
CA ILE A 99 18.90 -8.09 0.67
C ILE A 99 19.11 -7.64 -0.78
N LEU A 100 20.05 -6.71 -1.01
CA LEU A 100 20.37 -6.22 -2.35
C LEU A 100 20.83 -7.34 -3.28
N LYS A 101 21.64 -8.29 -2.79
CA LYS A 101 22.12 -9.44 -3.57
C LYS A 101 20.98 -10.38 -3.98
N LYS A 102 20.08 -10.73 -3.05
CA LYS A 102 18.97 -11.66 -3.30
C LYS A 102 17.91 -11.07 -4.23
N ALA A 103 17.59 -9.78 -4.07
CA ALA A 103 16.57 -9.08 -4.84
C ALA A 103 17.15 -8.19 -5.96
N TYR A 104 18.41 -8.40 -6.36
CA TYR A 104 19.13 -7.55 -7.32
C TYR A 104 18.36 -7.35 -8.62
N THR A 105 17.84 -8.44 -9.21
CA THR A 105 17.09 -8.38 -10.47
C THR A 105 15.79 -7.60 -10.35
N ASP A 106 15.11 -7.72 -9.22
CA ASP A 106 13.82 -7.06 -8.97
C ASP A 106 14.02 -5.56 -8.77
N PHE A 107 15.00 -5.17 -7.94
CA PHE A 107 15.36 -3.77 -7.76
C PHE A 107 15.84 -3.11 -9.05
N LYS A 108 16.69 -3.79 -9.82
CA LYS A 108 17.21 -3.27 -11.09
C LYS A 108 16.10 -3.06 -12.11
N SER A 109 15.23 -4.06 -12.28
CA SER A 109 14.09 -3.96 -13.20
C SER A 109 13.13 -2.83 -12.79
N ALA A 110 12.87 -2.66 -11.49
CA ALA A 110 12.02 -1.59 -10.98
C ALA A 110 12.66 -0.20 -11.18
N LEU A 111 13.96 -0.05 -10.89
CA LEU A 111 14.70 1.19 -11.14
C LEU A 111 14.69 1.59 -12.62
N GLU A 112 14.92 0.63 -13.53
CA GLU A 112 14.88 0.88 -14.98
C GLU A 112 13.49 1.35 -15.44
N LYS A 113 12.41 0.82 -14.85
CA LYS A 113 11.04 1.27 -15.16
C LYS A 113 10.76 2.69 -14.67
N MET A 114 11.33 3.07 -13.54
CA MET A 114 11.14 4.39 -12.91
C MET A 114 12.13 5.45 -13.40
N ASP A 115 13.09 5.08 -14.24
CA ASP A 115 14.16 5.98 -14.65
C ASP A 115 13.62 7.24 -15.34
N ASN A 116 14.10 8.40 -14.87
CA ASN A 116 13.66 9.73 -15.31
C ASN A 116 12.14 9.98 -15.18
N LYS A 117 11.47 9.29 -14.25
CA LYS A 117 10.05 9.49 -13.95
C LYS A 117 9.84 10.04 -12.54
N VAL A 118 8.76 10.76 -12.38
CA VAL A 118 8.32 11.39 -11.12
C VAL A 118 6.82 11.14 -10.94
N GLU A 119 6.36 11.15 -9.71
CA GLU A 119 4.94 11.09 -9.38
C GLU A 119 4.40 12.51 -9.14
N LEU A 120 3.27 12.82 -9.76
CA LEU A 120 2.47 14.01 -9.47
C LEU A 120 1.07 13.57 -9.07
N ASP A 121 0.62 14.00 -7.90
CA ASP A 121 -0.76 13.81 -7.48
C ASP A 121 -1.60 14.99 -7.94
N VAL A 122 -2.72 14.70 -8.62
CA VAL A 122 -3.72 15.69 -8.97
C VAL A 122 -4.99 15.44 -8.17
N VAL A 123 -5.36 16.43 -7.37
CA VAL A 123 -6.61 16.45 -6.61
C VAL A 123 -7.55 17.45 -7.24
N ALA A 124 -8.77 17.01 -7.57
CA ALA A 124 -9.85 17.88 -8.02
C ALA A 124 -10.94 17.93 -6.94
N LEU A 125 -11.33 19.13 -6.54
CA LEU A 125 -12.29 19.40 -5.47
C LEU A 125 -13.45 20.24 -6.02
N TRP A 126 -14.67 20.05 -5.51
CA TRP A 126 -15.72 21.04 -5.73
C TRP A 126 -15.31 22.35 -5.07
N SER A 127 -15.25 23.46 -5.82
CA SER A 127 -14.92 24.78 -5.26
C SER A 127 -15.94 25.20 -4.18
N ASP A 128 -17.21 24.84 -4.38
CA ASP A 128 -18.25 24.89 -3.37
C ASP A 128 -19.23 23.71 -3.51
N LEU A 129 -19.13 22.75 -2.60
CA LEU A 129 -20.03 21.61 -2.53
C LEU A 129 -21.48 22.04 -2.24
N ASN A 130 -21.70 23.07 -1.42
CA ASN A 130 -23.05 23.51 -1.08
C ASN A 130 -23.78 24.08 -2.29
N SER A 131 -23.11 24.94 -3.07
CA SER A 131 -23.64 25.44 -4.35
C SER A 131 -23.94 24.29 -5.32
N THR A 132 -23.07 23.28 -5.39
CA THR A 132 -23.29 22.08 -6.20
C THR A 132 -24.53 21.31 -5.76
N LEU A 133 -24.72 21.12 -4.44
CA LEU A 133 -25.90 20.47 -3.87
C LEU A 133 -27.18 21.28 -4.09
N GLN A 134 -27.11 22.61 -4.04
CA GLN A 134 -28.24 23.49 -4.37
C GLN A 134 -28.66 23.34 -5.83
N GLU A 135 -27.71 23.32 -6.77
CA GLU A 135 -27.98 23.07 -8.19
C GLU A 135 -28.67 21.71 -8.41
N ILE A 136 -28.23 20.67 -7.69
CA ILE A 136 -28.85 19.35 -7.72
C ILE A 136 -30.28 19.41 -7.15
N GLY A 137 -30.48 20.15 -6.07
CA GLY A 137 -31.78 20.36 -5.42
C GLY A 137 -32.83 21.03 -6.32
N GLU A 138 -32.40 21.79 -7.33
CA GLU A 138 -33.28 22.45 -8.30
C GLU A 138 -33.70 21.54 -9.46
N LYS A 139 -33.13 20.33 -9.59
CA LYS A 139 -33.61 19.35 -10.58
C LYS A 139 -35.06 18.98 -10.32
N LYS A 140 -35.86 18.91 -11.38
CA LYS A 140 -37.31 18.73 -11.33
C LYS A 140 -37.75 17.61 -10.37
N GLU A 141 -37.20 16.40 -10.54
CA GLU A 141 -37.55 15.22 -9.73
C GLU A 141 -37.27 15.43 -8.23
N ILE A 142 -36.10 15.99 -7.91
CA ILE A 142 -35.68 16.25 -6.52
C ILE A 142 -36.52 17.37 -5.90
N LYS A 143 -36.80 18.43 -6.68
CA LYS A 143 -37.61 19.57 -6.25
C LYS A 143 -39.06 19.18 -6.00
N GLU A 144 -39.66 18.40 -6.89
CA GLU A 144 -41.03 17.88 -6.75
C GLU A 144 -41.14 16.97 -5.53
N PHE A 145 -40.22 16.03 -5.36
CA PHE A 145 -40.22 15.13 -4.20
C PHE A 145 -39.99 15.88 -2.88
N LYS A 146 -39.08 16.86 -2.87
CA LYS A 146 -38.88 17.76 -1.71
C LYS A 146 -40.16 18.53 -1.35
N GLN A 147 -40.90 19.02 -2.34
CA GLN A 147 -42.18 19.70 -2.11
C GLN A 147 -43.27 18.76 -1.59
N GLU A 148 -43.31 17.51 -2.06
CA GLU A 148 -44.24 16.49 -1.57
C GLU A 148 -44.00 16.20 -0.08
N ILE A 149 -42.73 16.04 0.31
CA ILE A 149 -42.34 15.80 1.71
C ILE A 149 -42.76 16.97 2.61
N MET A 150 -42.59 18.21 2.15
CA MET A 150 -42.99 19.41 2.91
C MET A 150 -44.50 19.51 3.14
N ARG A 151 -45.32 18.78 2.38
CA ARG A 151 -46.78 18.72 2.55
C ARG A 151 -47.23 17.62 3.52
N LYS A 152 -46.35 16.68 3.88
CA LYS A 152 -46.63 15.58 4.82
C LYS A 152 -46.28 15.97 6.26
N PRO A 153 -47.00 15.43 7.27
CA PRO A 153 -46.66 15.67 8.67
C PRO A 153 -45.32 15.00 9.05
N THR A 154 -44.56 15.65 9.94
CA THR A 154 -43.14 15.36 10.22
C THR A 154 -42.87 13.91 10.62
N ASP A 155 -43.79 13.30 11.37
CA ASP A 155 -43.78 11.93 11.86
C ASP A 155 -43.83 10.86 10.76
N GLN A 156 -44.28 11.22 9.56
CA GLN A 156 -44.39 10.32 8.40
C GLN A 156 -43.33 10.58 7.32
N THR A 157 -42.40 11.51 7.56
CA THR A 157 -41.41 11.94 6.54
C THR A 157 -40.02 11.35 6.72
N TYR A 158 -39.78 10.54 7.76
CA TYR A 158 -38.44 10.04 8.08
C TYR A 158 -37.84 9.23 6.92
N GLU A 159 -38.59 8.26 6.40
CA GLU A 159 -38.16 7.42 5.28
C GLU A 159 -38.03 8.23 3.98
N ASP A 160 -38.98 9.13 3.70
CA ASP A 160 -38.95 9.99 2.52
C ASP A 160 -37.71 10.91 2.51
N ARG A 161 -37.28 11.43 3.68
CA ARG A 161 -36.06 12.24 3.81
C ARG A 161 -34.80 11.43 3.53
N ILE A 162 -34.75 10.17 3.96
CA ILE A 162 -33.66 9.25 3.64
C ILE A 162 -33.61 9.01 2.12
N ASN A 163 -34.75 8.77 1.50
CA ASN A 163 -34.83 8.56 0.06
C ASN A 163 -34.44 9.80 -0.74
N LEU A 164 -34.86 11.00 -0.32
CA LEU A 164 -34.43 12.27 -0.90
C LEU A 164 -32.90 12.42 -0.82
N GLY A 165 -32.31 12.09 0.34
CA GLY A 165 -30.85 12.08 0.52
C GLY A 165 -30.14 11.14 -0.45
N LYS A 166 -30.65 9.92 -0.63
CA LYS A 166 -30.12 8.94 -1.60
C LYS A 166 -30.21 9.45 -3.04
N MET A 167 -31.32 10.10 -3.42
CA MET A 167 -31.49 10.68 -4.76
C MET A 167 -30.45 11.79 -5.01
N VAL A 168 -30.30 12.73 -4.07
CA VAL A 168 -29.29 13.79 -4.16
C VAL A 168 -27.88 13.20 -4.29
N LYS A 169 -27.59 12.17 -3.48
CA LYS A 169 -26.30 11.47 -3.50
C LYS A 169 -26.02 10.80 -4.84
N SER A 170 -27.01 10.08 -5.41
CA SER A 170 -26.87 9.45 -6.73
C SER A 170 -26.52 10.47 -7.81
N VAL A 171 -27.23 11.62 -7.84
CA VAL A 171 -26.97 12.67 -8.82
C VAL A 171 -25.61 13.33 -8.62
N LEU A 172 -25.19 13.53 -7.37
CA LEU A 172 -23.86 14.05 -7.05
C LEU A 172 -22.78 13.09 -7.54
N ASP A 173 -22.93 11.79 -7.26
CA ASP A 173 -21.98 10.76 -7.65
C ASP A 173 -21.91 10.62 -9.19
N GLU A 174 -23.02 10.72 -9.91
CA GLU A 174 -23.05 10.78 -11.37
C GLU A 174 -22.30 12.00 -11.92
N LYS A 175 -22.57 13.19 -11.37
CA LYS A 175 -21.91 14.43 -11.77
C LYS A 175 -20.40 14.34 -11.51
N ARG A 176 -20.01 13.80 -10.34
CA ARG A 176 -18.62 13.53 -9.96
C ARG A 176 -17.95 12.60 -10.96
N ASN A 177 -18.52 11.43 -11.20
CA ASN A 177 -17.91 10.41 -12.07
C ASN A 177 -17.71 10.93 -13.49
N ARG A 178 -18.66 11.72 -14.01
CA ARG A 178 -18.53 12.38 -15.31
C ARG A 178 -17.36 13.36 -15.34
N CYS A 179 -17.26 14.24 -14.34
CA CYS A 179 -16.15 15.19 -14.24
C CYS A 179 -14.80 14.49 -14.08
N ALA A 180 -14.72 13.50 -13.18
CA ALA A 180 -13.50 12.73 -12.95
C ALA A 180 -13.03 12.00 -14.22
N THR A 181 -13.97 11.39 -14.97
CA THR A 181 -13.65 10.73 -16.26
C THR A 181 -13.10 11.74 -17.27
N GLU A 182 -13.76 12.88 -17.42
CA GLU A 182 -13.34 13.92 -18.37
C GLU A 182 -11.96 14.52 -18.03
N ILE A 183 -11.69 14.76 -16.75
CA ILE A 183 -10.39 15.21 -16.24
C ILE A 183 -9.31 14.15 -16.52
N LEU A 184 -9.60 12.89 -16.17
CA LEU A 184 -8.66 11.79 -16.30
C LEU A 184 -8.28 11.52 -17.77
N GLU A 185 -9.25 11.57 -18.68
CA GLU A 185 -9.02 11.40 -20.12
C GLU A 185 -8.04 12.44 -20.68
N VAL A 186 -8.09 13.69 -20.20
CA VAL A 186 -7.16 14.75 -20.63
C VAL A 186 -5.77 14.54 -20.05
N LEU A 187 -5.68 14.18 -18.77
CA LEU A 187 -4.38 14.07 -18.08
C LEU A 187 -3.62 12.79 -18.44
N LYS A 188 -4.31 11.68 -18.71
CA LYS A 188 -3.66 10.40 -19.04
C LYS A 188 -2.86 10.45 -20.35
N GLU A 189 -3.18 11.35 -21.27
CA GLU A 189 -2.44 11.49 -22.54
C GLU A 189 -1.00 11.97 -22.33
N GLU A 190 -0.76 12.74 -21.27
CA GLU A 190 0.55 13.28 -20.92
C GLU A 190 1.29 12.43 -19.86
N ALA A 191 0.67 11.35 -19.39
CA ALA A 191 1.20 10.46 -18.36
C ALA A 191 1.63 9.09 -18.92
N GLU A 192 2.64 8.48 -18.30
CA GLU A 192 3.08 7.11 -18.62
C GLU A 192 2.18 6.06 -17.96
N ASP A 193 1.66 6.35 -16.76
CA ASP A 193 0.74 5.52 -16.00
C ASP A 193 -0.03 6.39 -14.98
N PHE A 194 -1.12 5.86 -14.39
CA PHE A 194 -1.87 6.54 -13.34
C PHE A 194 -2.46 5.56 -12.31
N ARG A 195 -2.68 6.03 -11.07
CA ARG A 195 -3.32 5.29 -10.00
C ARG A 195 -4.32 6.17 -9.26
N SER A 196 -5.59 5.79 -9.27
CA SER A 196 -6.63 6.49 -8.51
C SER A 196 -6.65 6.02 -7.07
N HIS A 197 -6.74 6.96 -6.13
CA HIS A 197 -6.84 6.67 -4.70
C HIS A 197 -8.28 6.84 -4.21
N PRO A 198 -8.63 6.27 -3.04
CA PRO A 198 -9.91 6.52 -2.41
C PRO A 198 -10.14 8.02 -2.13
N LEU A 199 -11.37 8.46 -2.37
CA LEU A 199 -11.81 9.82 -2.01
C LEU A 199 -12.10 9.87 -0.51
N MET A 200 -11.63 10.91 0.18
CA MET A 200 -11.80 11.04 1.63
C MET A 200 -13.22 11.46 2.02
N ASP A 201 -13.86 12.28 1.19
CA ASP A 201 -15.19 12.82 1.42
C ASP A 201 -15.85 13.27 0.10
N ASP A 202 -17.09 13.76 0.19
CA ASP A 202 -17.91 14.18 -0.95
C ASP A 202 -17.47 15.50 -1.59
N SER A 203 -16.54 16.24 -0.97
CA SER A 203 -15.95 17.44 -1.60
C SER A 203 -14.95 17.07 -2.70
N MET A 204 -14.38 15.85 -2.65
CA MET A 204 -13.43 15.38 -3.63
C MET A 204 -14.11 14.82 -4.87
N ILE A 205 -13.58 15.20 -6.02
CA ILE A 205 -13.99 14.70 -7.33
C ILE A 205 -13.05 13.61 -7.81
N MET A 206 -11.74 13.86 -7.65
CA MET A 206 -10.67 12.98 -8.10
C MET A 206 -9.47 13.14 -7.15
N ASN A 207 -8.82 12.03 -6.86
CA ASN A 207 -7.50 11.97 -6.23
C ASN A 207 -6.71 10.90 -6.97
N THR A 208 -5.75 11.30 -7.80
CA THR A 208 -5.05 10.39 -8.70
C THR A 208 -3.58 10.76 -8.80
N ALA A 209 -2.71 9.78 -8.57
CA ALA A 209 -1.29 9.84 -8.89
C ALA A 209 -1.08 9.61 -10.38
N PHE A 210 -0.18 10.39 -10.99
CA PHE A 210 0.26 10.24 -12.36
C PHE A 210 1.77 10.03 -12.40
N LEU A 211 2.22 9.03 -13.15
CA LEU A 211 3.64 8.79 -13.40
C LEU A 211 4.05 9.57 -14.64
N ILE A 212 4.87 10.58 -14.46
CA ILE A 212 5.24 11.54 -15.51
C ILE A 212 6.72 11.41 -15.80
N ASN A 213 7.09 11.44 -17.08
CA ASN A 213 8.48 11.62 -17.44
C ASN A 213 8.91 13.04 -17.01
N ARG A 214 10.03 13.18 -16.31
CA ARG A 214 10.50 14.48 -15.76
C ARG A 214 10.60 15.56 -16.84
N SER A 215 10.85 15.20 -18.11
CA SER A 215 10.89 16.17 -19.20
C SER A 215 9.52 16.72 -19.63
N LYS A 216 8.42 16.08 -19.24
CA LYS A 216 7.03 16.44 -19.57
C LYS A 216 6.26 17.09 -18.42
N GLU A 217 6.92 17.30 -17.28
CA GLU A 217 6.29 17.83 -16.06
C GLU A 217 5.58 19.17 -16.31
N LYS A 218 6.23 20.08 -17.05
CA LYS A 218 5.66 21.40 -17.36
C LYS A 218 4.46 21.31 -18.31
N GLU A 219 4.52 20.44 -19.30
CA GLU A 219 3.43 20.19 -20.24
C GLU A 219 2.22 19.61 -19.50
N PHE A 220 2.45 18.69 -18.57
CA PHE A 220 1.41 18.13 -17.71
C PHE A 220 0.76 19.21 -16.82
N GLU A 221 1.55 20.06 -16.16
CA GLU A 221 1.04 21.19 -15.37
C GLU A 221 0.19 22.15 -16.22
N GLN A 222 0.61 22.41 -17.47
CA GLN A 222 -0.17 23.23 -18.40
C GLN A 222 -1.53 22.61 -18.73
N LYS A 223 -1.64 21.28 -18.87
CA LYS A 223 -2.93 20.60 -19.06
C LYS A 223 -3.83 20.76 -17.84
N VAL A 224 -3.28 20.62 -16.63
CA VAL A 224 -4.03 20.86 -15.39
C VAL A 224 -4.54 22.30 -15.34
N ASN A 225 -3.70 23.28 -15.72
CA ASN A 225 -4.11 24.68 -15.77
C ASN A 225 -5.22 24.93 -16.80
N GLN A 226 -5.18 24.28 -17.97
CA GLN A 226 -6.27 24.34 -18.97
C GLN A 226 -7.59 23.78 -18.42
N LEU A 227 -7.52 22.68 -17.65
CA LEU A 227 -8.70 22.13 -16.96
C LEU A 227 -9.21 23.10 -15.88
N ASN A 228 -8.31 23.70 -15.11
CA ASN A 228 -8.67 24.70 -14.11
C ASN A 228 -9.39 25.92 -14.73
N GLU A 229 -8.94 26.39 -15.90
CA GLU A 229 -9.62 27.44 -16.65
C GLU A 229 -10.98 27.00 -17.19
N LYS A 230 -11.08 25.75 -17.68
CA LYS A 230 -12.32 25.17 -18.21
C LYS A 230 -13.41 25.02 -17.15
N TYR A 231 -13.03 24.60 -15.93
CA TYR A 231 -13.96 24.39 -14.80
C TYR A 231 -13.99 25.56 -13.82
N ARG A 232 -13.51 26.74 -14.23
CA ARG A 232 -13.42 27.97 -13.42
C ARG A 232 -14.60 28.12 -12.44
N GLU A 233 -14.27 28.39 -11.18
CA GLU A 233 -15.21 28.60 -10.05
C GLU A 233 -16.07 27.39 -9.66
N LYS A 234 -15.93 26.24 -10.33
CA LYS A 234 -16.68 25.01 -10.02
C LYS A 234 -15.80 23.91 -9.46
N ILE A 235 -14.58 23.78 -9.98
CA ILE A 235 -13.62 22.77 -9.55
C ILE A 235 -12.28 23.44 -9.28
N ASP A 236 -11.74 23.18 -8.09
CA ASP A 236 -10.39 23.58 -7.71
C ASP A 236 -9.43 22.41 -7.93
N PHE A 237 -8.35 22.65 -8.64
CA PHE A 237 -7.28 21.67 -8.87
C PHE A 237 -6.09 21.96 -7.96
N ARG A 238 -5.51 20.90 -7.39
CA ARG A 238 -4.24 20.96 -6.66
C ARG A 238 -3.29 19.92 -7.23
N ILE A 239 -2.04 20.33 -7.44
CA ILE A 239 -0.94 19.45 -7.83
C ILE A 239 -0.02 19.30 -6.62
N VAL A 240 0.37 18.06 -6.31
CA VAL A 240 1.36 17.75 -5.27
C VAL A 240 2.50 16.94 -5.90
N GLY A 241 3.72 17.45 -5.78
CA GLY A 241 4.95 16.83 -6.29
C GLY A 241 5.95 17.86 -6.80
N SER A 242 7.03 17.46 -7.50
CA SER A 242 7.49 16.11 -7.86
C SER A 242 7.77 15.19 -6.67
N LEU A 243 7.07 14.05 -6.58
CA LEU A 243 7.23 13.05 -5.52
C LEU A 243 8.02 11.82 -6.00
N PRO A 244 8.66 11.08 -5.08
CA PRO A 244 9.08 9.71 -5.34
C PRO A 244 7.88 8.85 -5.77
N PRO A 245 8.09 7.82 -6.61
CA PRO A 245 6.99 7.06 -7.22
C PRO A 245 6.34 6.06 -6.25
N TYR A 246 5.81 6.52 -5.13
CA TYR A 246 5.22 5.70 -4.08
C TYR A 246 4.02 4.89 -4.57
N SER A 247 3.15 5.49 -5.39
CA SER A 247 1.94 4.84 -5.92
C SER A 247 2.25 3.82 -7.02
N PHE A 248 3.45 3.87 -7.62
CA PHE A 248 3.82 3.05 -8.77
C PHE A 248 4.85 1.96 -8.45
N SER A 249 5.80 2.25 -7.55
CA SER A 249 6.90 1.34 -7.24
C SER A 249 7.44 1.55 -5.83
N THR A 250 6.65 1.19 -4.82
CA THR A 250 7.15 1.02 -3.45
C THR A 250 7.54 -0.44 -3.21
N MET A 251 8.78 -0.67 -2.83
CA MET A 251 9.28 -2.01 -2.52
C MET A 251 9.08 -2.35 -1.05
N GLU A 252 8.50 -3.51 -0.78
CA GLU A 252 8.40 -4.04 0.57
C GLU A 252 9.46 -5.12 0.78
N VAL A 253 10.41 -4.86 1.68
CA VAL A 253 11.41 -5.84 2.08
C VAL A 253 10.97 -6.43 3.41
N ARG A 254 10.70 -7.74 3.41
CA ARG A 254 10.49 -8.49 4.64
C ARG A 254 11.59 -9.55 4.76
N THR A 255 12.34 -9.49 5.85
CA THR A 255 13.16 -10.63 6.27
C THR A 255 12.27 -11.53 7.12
N VAL A 256 12.31 -12.83 6.83
CA VAL A 256 11.66 -13.83 7.67
C VAL A 256 12.74 -14.47 8.50
N GLU A 257 12.72 -14.22 9.81
CA GLU A 257 13.65 -14.85 10.75
C GLU A 257 13.25 -16.30 11.01
N PHE A 258 14.25 -17.17 11.22
CA PHE A 258 14.02 -18.60 11.46
C PHE A 258 13.09 -18.81 12.65
N GLU A 259 13.28 -18.07 13.74
CA GLU A 259 12.50 -18.16 14.97
C GLU A 259 11.02 -17.86 14.73
N ALA A 260 10.69 -16.96 13.80
CA ALA A 260 9.31 -16.65 13.45
C ALA A 260 8.66 -17.79 12.67
N VAL A 261 9.40 -18.41 11.75
CA VAL A 261 8.92 -19.60 11.00
C VAL A 261 8.77 -20.78 11.94
N ASP A 262 9.75 -21.03 12.81
CA ASP A 262 9.75 -22.13 13.76
C ASP A 262 8.63 -21.98 14.80
N ALA A 263 8.39 -20.77 15.31
CA ALA A 263 7.26 -20.49 16.20
C ALA A 263 5.91 -20.71 15.49
N ALA A 264 5.78 -20.30 14.22
CA ALA A 264 4.57 -20.52 13.44
C ALA A 264 4.32 -22.01 13.15
N ARG A 265 5.37 -22.75 12.76
CA ARG A 265 5.37 -24.21 12.58
C ARG A 265 4.91 -24.92 13.84
N LYS A 266 5.51 -24.59 14.99
CA LYS A 266 5.13 -25.14 16.30
C LYS A 266 3.70 -24.76 16.71
N ALA A 267 3.23 -23.56 16.38
CA ALA A 267 1.86 -23.14 16.68
C ALA A 267 0.81 -23.92 15.87
N LEU A 268 1.16 -24.43 14.68
CA LEU A 268 0.31 -25.34 13.91
C LEU A 268 0.54 -26.82 14.23
N GLY A 269 1.47 -27.15 15.13
CA GLY A 269 1.81 -28.54 15.48
C GLY A 269 2.48 -29.31 14.34
N LEU A 270 3.21 -28.62 13.45
CA LEU A 270 3.90 -29.22 12.31
C LEU A 270 5.33 -29.65 12.68
N ASP A 271 5.83 -30.70 12.03
CA ASP A 271 7.22 -31.14 12.10
C ASP A 271 8.16 -30.21 11.30
N ASP A 272 9.47 -30.50 11.33
CA ASP A 272 10.50 -29.70 10.65
C ASP A 272 10.32 -29.68 9.11
N GLU A 273 9.57 -30.65 8.57
CA GLU A 273 9.13 -30.70 7.17
C GLU A 273 7.61 -30.79 7.11
N ALA A 274 6.98 -29.96 6.26
CA ALA A 274 5.55 -30.00 6.01
C ALA A 274 5.24 -29.55 4.58
N THR A 275 4.29 -30.22 3.95
CA THR A 275 3.72 -29.85 2.67
C THR A 275 2.69 -28.73 2.83
N MET A 276 2.38 -28.05 1.72
CA MET A 276 1.33 -27.03 1.73
C MET A 276 -0.07 -27.61 1.98
N PHE A 277 -0.24 -28.92 1.80
CA PHE A 277 -1.47 -29.61 2.19
C PHE A 277 -1.55 -29.74 3.71
N GLU A 278 -0.51 -30.26 4.36
CA GLU A 278 -0.44 -30.43 5.83
C GLU A 278 -0.57 -29.09 6.57
N ILE A 279 0.04 -28.02 6.06
CA ILE A 279 -0.09 -26.67 6.62
C ILE A 279 -1.56 -26.21 6.61
N LYS A 280 -2.28 -26.45 5.52
CA LYS A 280 -3.70 -26.06 5.37
C LYS A 280 -4.62 -26.92 6.23
N GLU A 281 -4.34 -28.21 6.30
CA GLU A 281 -5.10 -29.15 7.11
C GLU A 281 -4.97 -28.82 8.61
N ALA A 282 -3.74 -28.65 9.10
CA ALA A 282 -3.49 -28.25 10.49
C ALA A 282 -4.18 -26.93 10.85
N TYR A 283 -4.16 -25.94 9.95
CA TYR A 283 -4.88 -24.68 10.14
C TYR A 283 -6.40 -24.89 10.23
N ARG A 284 -6.99 -25.69 9.33
CA ARG A 284 -8.42 -25.97 9.33
C ARG A 284 -8.86 -26.65 10.63
N ASP A 285 -8.09 -27.65 11.07
CA ASP A 285 -8.42 -28.43 12.25
C ASP A 285 -8.29 -27.61 13.54
N LEU A 286 -7.28 -26.74 13.62
CA LEU A 286 -7.11 -25.85 14.77
C LEU A 286 -8.14 -24.73 14.79
N THR A 287 -8.45 -24.11 13.64
CA THR A 287 -9.47 -23.03 13.59
C THR A 287 -10.87 -23.52 13.89
N HIS A 288 -11.23 -24.74 13.47
CA HIS A 288 -12.48 -25.37 13.89
C HIS A 288 -12.56 -25.49 15.42
N LYS A 289 -11.47 -25.91 16.08
CA LYS A 289 -11.46 -26.09 17.55
C LYS A 289 -11.57 -24.80 18.35
N CYS A 290 -11.08 -23.68 17.82
CA CYS A 290 -11.06 -22.39 18.52
C CYS A 290 -11.93 -21.32 17.86
N HIS A 291 -12.91 -21.72 17.03
CA HIS A 291 -13.73 -20.77 16.29
C HIS A 291 -14.56 -19.90 17.24
N PRO A 292 -14.59 -18.56 17.07
CA PRO A 292 -15.33 -17.65 17.95
C PRO A 292 -16.84 -17.94 18.01
N ASP A 293 -17.43 -18.40 16.92
CA ASP A 293 -18.87 -18.76 16.89
C ASP A 293 -19.19 -20.01 17.70
N GLU A 294 -18.25 -20.95 17.81
CA GLU A 294 -18.41 -22.18 18.61
C GLU A 294 -17.97 -21.97 20.07
N ASN A 295 -17.15 -20.95 20.32
CA ASN A 295 -16.61 -20.60 21.64
C ASN A 295 -16.88 -19.12 21.97
N PRO A 296 -18.15 -18.68 22.01
CA PRO A 296 -18.49 -17.31 22.35
C PRO A 296 -18.02 -17.02 23.78
N ASP A 297 -17.37 -15.88 23.98
CA ASP A 297 -16.82 -15.39 25.26
C ASP A 297 -15.58 -16.13 25.82
N ASP A 298 -15.01 -17.11 25.11
CA ASP A 298 -13.73 -17.73 25.51
C ASP A 298 -12.53 -16.91 25.02
N ILE A 299 -11.93 -16.16 25.95
CA ILE A 299 -10.73 -15.34 25.70
C ILE A 299 -9.55 -16.20 25.23
N HIS A 300 -9.38 -17.41 25.78
CA HIS A 300 -8.28 -18.30 25.39
C HIS A 300 -8.49 -18.87 23.98
N ALA A 301 -9.72 -19.25 23.62
CA ALA A 301 -10.03 -19.67 22.26
C ALA A 301 -9.79 -18.52 21.27
N MET A 302 -10.17 -17.29 21.62
CA MET A 302 -9.93 -16.10 20.79
C MET A 302 -8.42 -15.79 20.61
N GLU A 303 -7.63 -15.87 21.68
CA GLU A 303 -6.17 -15.72 21.61
C GLU A 303 -5.52 -16.83 20.77
N GLN A 304 -5.96 -18.08 20.95
CA GLN A 304 -5.48 -19.22 20.18
C GLN A 304 -5.84 -19.08 18.70
N PHE A 305 -7.07 -18.67 18.38
CA PHE A 305 -7.52 -18.41 17.02
C PHE A 305 -6.66 -17.35 16.32
N LYS A 306 -6.38 -16.24 17.02
CA LYS A 306 -5.48 -15.20 16.53
C LYS A 306 -4.08 -15.75 16.26
N ARG A 307 -3.50 -16.49 17.22
CA ARG A 307 -2.17 -17.10 17.09
C ARG A 307 -2.07 -18.07 15.92
N VAL A 308 -3.06 -18.96 15.76
CA VAL A 308 -3.14 -19.94 14.66
C VAL A 308 -3.27 -19.23 13.31
N SER A 309 -4.07 -18.18 13.24
CA SER A 309 -4.24 -17.36 12.04
C SER A 309 -2.96 -16.62 11.64
N GLU A 310 -2.23 -16.06 12.61
CA GLU A 310 -0.94 -15.41 12.37
C GLU A 310 0.13 -16.42 11.95
N ALA A 311 0.18 -17.60 12.57
CA ALA A 311 1.09 -18.67 12.20
C ALA A 311 0.86 -19.17 10.78
N TYR A 312 -0.40 -19.44 10.40
CA TYR A 312 -0.74 -19.86 9.04
C TYR A 312 -0.38 -18.80 8.00
N LYS A 313 -0.62 -17.52 8.29
CA LYS A 313 -0.19 -16.40 7.42
C LYS A 313 1.33 -16.37 7.25
N MET A 314 2.09 -16.54 8.33
CA MET A 314 3.56 -16.56 8.29
C MET A 314 4.10 -17.72 7.43
N LEU A 315 3.63 -18.95 7.66
CA LEU A 315 4.09 -20.11 6.90
C LEU A 315 3.68 -20.03 5.43
N THR A 316 2.43 -19.62 5.16
CA THR A 316 1.96 -19.42 3.78
C THR A 316 2.81 -18.37 3.07
N TYR A 317 3.12 -17.25 3.74
CA TYR A 317 4.01 -16.22 3.21
C TYR A 317 5.42 -16.76 2.91
N TYR A 318 6.02 -17.47 3.87
CA TYR A 318 7.35 -18.07 3.73
C TYR A 318 7.41 -19.07 2.54
N CYS A 319 6.42 -19.95 2.43
CA CYS A 319 6.37 -20.98 1.39
C CYS A 319 6.01 -20.43 0.00
N GLN A 320 5.14 -19.41 -0.08
CA GLN A 320 4.73 -18.81 -1.37
C GLN A 320 5.89 -18.20 -2.16
N HIS A 321 6.93 -17.75 -1.47
CA HIS A 321 8.10 -17.13 -2.10
C HIS A 321 9.22 -18.15 -2.41
N TYR A 322 8.98 -19.45 -2.16
CA TYR A 322 9.88 -20.52 -2.58
C TYR A 322 9.67 -20.85 -4.06
N LYS A 323 10.74 -20.89 -4.84
CA LYS A 323 10.65 -21.17 -6.29
C LYS A 323 10.47 -22.67 -6.54
N TYR A 324 9.36 -23.03 -7.17
CA TYR A 324 9.16 -24.37 -7.72
C TYR A 324 10.03 -24.54 -8.97
N SER A 325 10.76 -25.66 -9.07
CA SER A 325 11.53 -25.97 -10.27
C SER A 325 10.74 -26.83 -11.24
N PHE A 326 10.72 -26.43 -12.51
CA PHE A 326 10.15 -27.18 -13.63
C PHE A 326 11.22 -27.78 -14.55
N ARG A 327 12.49 -27.79 -14.12
CA ARG A 327 13.56 -28.42 -14.89
C ARG A 327 13.38 -29.93 -14.84
N GLU A 328 13.60 -30.59 -15.98
CA GLU A 328 13.41 -32.04 -16.11
C GLU A 328 14.16 -32.85 -15.04
N ALA A 329 15.38 -32.46 -14.69
CA ALA A 329 16.18 -33.13 -13.65
C ALA A 329 15.54 -33.05 -12.25
N ASP A 330 14.92 -31.92 -11.91
CA ASP A 330 14.28 -31.73 -10.61
C ASP A 330 12.94 -32.48 -10.55
N VAL A 331 12.19 -32.50 -11.67
CA VAL A 331 10.92 -33.23 -11.79
C VAL A 331 11.12 -34.75 -11.79
N LYS A 332 12.18 -35.27 -12.42
CA LYS A 332 12.49 -36.71 -12.42
C LYS A 332 12.77 -37.27 -11.03
N ASN A 333 13.20 -36.42 -10.10
CA ASN A 333 13.45 -36.79 -8.71
C ASN A 333 12.21 -36.60 -7.81
N PHE A 334 11.10 -36.07 -8.34
CA PHE A 334 9.88 -35.87 -7.57
C PHE A 334 9.14 -37.20 -7.36
N VAL A 335 8.92 -37.57 -6.10
CA VAL A 335 8.18 -38.77 -5.71
C VAL A 335 6.91 -38.34 -4.98
N MET A 336 5.75 -38.80 -5.46
CA MET A 336 4.46 -38.62 -4.79
C MET A 336 4.04 -39.93 -4.16
N VAL A 337 3.90 -39.93 -2.83
CA VAL A 337 3.32 -41.04 -2.08
C VAL A 337 1.94 -40.61 -1.60
N LYS A 338 0.91 -41.38 -1.92
CA LYS A 338 -0.46 -41.19 -1.41
C LYS A 338 -0.94 -42.48 -0.79
N VAL A 339 -1.61 -42.36 0.35
CA VAL A 339 -2.38 -43.48 0.91
C VAL A 339 -3.58 -43.71 -0.01
N LEU A 340 -3.73 -44.93 -0.52
CA LEU A 340 -4.94 -45.33 -1.24
C LEU A 340 -6.00 -45.68 -0.19
N GLU A 341 -7.01 -44.83 -0.07
CA GLU A 341 -8.23 -45.20 0.66
C GLU A 341 -8.96 -46.27 -0.17
N LEU A 342 -9.05 -47.48 0.38
CA LEU A 342 -9.86 -48.54 -0.20
C LEU A 342 -11.33 -48.14 -0.04
N PRO A 343 -12.16 -48.28 -1.09
CA PRO A 343 -13.59 -47.99 -0.96
C PRO A 343 -14.17 -48.86 0.15
N GLU A 344 -14.94 -48.26 1.06
CA GLU A 344 -15.73 -48.99 2.04
C GLU A 344 -16.57 -50.00 1.26
N SER A 345 -16.34 -51.29 1.53
CA SER A 345 -17.13 -52.37 0.97
C SER A 345 -18.58 -52.14 1.37
N GLU A 346 -19.43 -51.80 0.40
CA GLU A 346 -20.88 -51.78 0.55
C GLU A 346 -21.31 -53.14 1.11
N GLY A 347 -21.75 -53.13 2.36
CA GLY A 347 -22.32 -54.28 3.07
C GLY A 347 -23.84 -54.21 3.10
#